data_AF-X1D6K9-F1
#
_entry.id   AF-X1D6K9-F1
#
_cell.length_a   1.000
_cell.length_b   1.000
_cell.length_c   1.000
_cell.angle_alpha   90.00
_cell.angle_beta   90.00
_cell.angle_gamma   90.00
#
_symmetry.space_group_name_H-M   'P 1'
#
loop_
_entity.id
_entity.type
_entity.pdbx_description
1 polymer ?
#
loop_
_entity_poly.entity_id
_entity_poly.type
_entity_poly.pdbx_seq_one_letter_code
_entity_poly.pdbx_strand_id
1 'polypeptide(L)'
;MNDEIVNSLAKKNPWCAYDSYRRFLASFGQTVWGLDMESYNIVDKIKQRYKVKYKHDLPWEKMKEIADVTKNILQKEGYGEALEDMLQDPLKQLFTALHAVFDSWNSNAACRYREIKGICDSWQTAAIVQEMAMGNQKSDDIRIGMDETQASLTGVIPRSHVTELGVRTL
;
A
#
# COMPACT_ATOMS: atom_id res chain seq x y z
N MET A 1 -0.47 -2.37 -9.78
CA MET A 1 -1.01 -1.15 -10.45
C MET A 1 -0.08 -0.77 -11.60
N ASN A 2 -0.55 0.00 -12.59
CA ASN A 2 0.29 0.54 -13.66
C ASN A 2 -0.13 1.96 -14.05
N ASP A 3 0.64 2.59 -14.95
CA ASP A 3 0.43 3.98 -15.37
C ASP A 3 -0.97 4.20 -16.01
N GLU A 4 -1.51 3.22 -16.76
CA GLU A 4 -2.85 3.33 -17.34
C GLU A 4 -3.95 3.27 -16.28
N ILE A 5 -3.85 2.29 -15.36
CA ILE A 5 -4.81 2.09 -14.27
C ILE A 5 -4.83 3.31 -13.34
N VAL A 6 -3.65 3.84 -12.95
CA VAL A 6 -3.59 5.02 -12.08
C VAL A 6 -4.20 6.24 -12.78
N ASN A 7 -3.94 6.44 -14.06
CA ASN A 7 -4.53 7.54 -14.82
C ASN A 7 -6.06 7.41 -14.94
N SER A 8 -6.57 6.18 -15.09
CA SER A 8 -8.01 5.91 -15.10
C SER A 8 -8.65 6.22 -13.73
N LEU A 9 -8.05 5.75 -12.64
CA LEU A 9 -8.51 6.03 -11.27
C LEU A 9 -8.42 7.53 -10.93
N ALA A 10 -7.40 8.23 -11.46
CA ALA A 10 -7.19 9.64 -11.22
C ALA A 10 -8.31 10.53 -11.79
N LYS A 11 -9.10 10.04 -12.76
CA LYS A 11 -10.29 10.75 -13.27
C LYS A 11 -11.35 10.98 -12.19
N LYS A 12 -11.43 10.10 -11.20
CA LYS A 12 -12.39 10.21 -10.08
C LYS A 12 -11.77 10.89 -8.87
N ASN A 13 -10.59 10.42 -8.45
CA ASN A 13 -9.89 10.97 -7.30
C ASN A 13 -8.36 10.91 -7.54
N PRO A 14 -7.78 11.99 -8.09
CA PRO A 14 -6.36 12.00 -8.48
C PRO A 14 -5.44 11.85 -7.28
N TRP A 15 -5.78 12.46 -6.14
CA TRP A 15 -4.97 12.36 -4.94
C TRP A 15 -4.90 10.91 -4.44
N CYS A 16 -6.04 10.24 -4.31
CA CYS A 16 -6.10 8.84 -3.87
C CYS A 16 -5.42 7.90 -4.86
N ALA A 17 -5.60 8.10 -6.16
CA ALA A 17 -5.01 7.26 -7.19
C ALA A 17 -3.47 7.28 -7.11
N TYR A 18 -2.87 8.47 -7.09
CA TYR A 18 -1.42 8.62 -7.03
C TYR A 18 -0.84 8.27 -5.63
N ASP A 19 -1.56 8.52 -4.53
CA ASP A 19 -1.15 8.06 -3.20
C ASP A 19 -1.11 6.52 -3.12
N SER A 20 -2.07 5.85 -3.75
CA SER A 20 -2.11 4.38 -3.84
C SER A 20 -0.99 3.86 -4.74
N TYR A 21 -0.75 4.53 -5.87
CA TYR A 21 0.29 4.11 -6.81
C TYR A 21 1.70 4.25 -6.24
N ARG A 22 2.03 5.36 -5.56
CA ARG A 22 3.34 5.49 -4.90
C ARG A 22 3.57 4.42 -3.83
N ARG A 23 2.51 4.02 -3.12
CA ARG A 23 2.56 3.00 -2.07
C ARG A 23 2.78 1.63 -2.67
N PHE A 24 2.04 1.32 -3.74
CA PHE A 24 2.25 0.11 -4.53
C PHE A 24 3.70 -0.02 -4.99
N LEU A 25 4.26 1.03 -5.61
CA LEU A 25 5.66 1.03 -6.07
C LEU A 25 6.66 0.82 -4.93
N ALA A 26 6.50 1.57 -3.83
CA ALA A 26 7.40 1.46 -2.68
C ALA A 26 7.33 0.08 -2.01
N SER A 27 6.12 -0.41 -1.74
CA SER A 27 5.90 -1.71 -1.10
C SER A 27 6.34 -2.87 -1.98
N PHE A 28 6.11 -2.79 -3.30
CA PHE A 28 6.56 -3.82 -4.21
C PHE A 28 8.09 -3.85 -4.31
N GLY A 29 8.74 -2.70 -4.47
CA GLY A 29 10.21 -2.61 -4.47
C GLY A 29 10.84 -3.15 -3.19
N GLN A 30 10.25 -2.84 -2.03
CA GLN A 30 10.66 -3.40 -0.75
C GLN A 30 10.50 -4.92 -0.69
N THR A 31 9.34 -5.43 -1.09
CA THR A 31 8.97 -6.84 -0.88
C THR A 31 9.69 -7.75 -1.86
N VAL A 32 9.81 -7.34 -3.12
CA VAL A 32 10.35 -8.17 -4.20
C VAL A 32 11.86 -7.97 -4.37
N TRP A 33 12.35 -6.73 -4.20
CA TRP A 33 13.76 -6.40 -4.43
C TRP A 33 14.53 -6.06 -3.15
N GLY A 34 13.89 -6.13 -1.98
CA GLY A 34 14.54 -5.85 -0.70
C GLY A 34 14.98 -4.40 -0.52
N LEU A 35 14.52 -3.49 -1.38
CA LEU A 35 14.97 -2.09 -1.36
C LEU A 35 14.22 -1.30 -0.29
N ASP A 36 14.96 -0.76 0.69
CA ASP A 36 14.41 0.11 1.73
C ASP A 36 13.99 1.47 1.18
N MET A 37 12.76 1.53 0.66
CA MET A 37 12.20 2.74 0.07
C MET A 37 11.91 3.84 1.10
N GLU A 38 11.71 3.50 2.37
CA GLU A 38 11.46 4.47 3.44
C GLU A 38 12.75 5.24 3.78
N SER A 39 13.93 4.60 3.66
CA SER A 39 15.23 5.26 3.87
C SER A 39 15.44 6.52 3.01
N TYR A 40 14.80 6.57 1.83
CA TYR A 40 14.89 7.73 0.92
C TYR A 40 14.08 8.94 1.40
N ASN A 41 13.19 8.79 2.39
CA ASN A 41 12.39 9.86 3.01
C ASN A 41 11.69 10.78 1.98
N ILE A 42 11.18 10.20 0.89
CA ILE A 42 10.70 10.94 -0.30
C ILE A 42 9.55 11.89 0.07
N VAL A 43 8.58 11.39 0.84
CA VAL A 43 7.40 12.15 1.24
C VAL A 43 7.79 13.34 2.11
N ASP A 44 8.68 13.16 3.08
CA ASP A 44 9.10 14.23 3.98
C ASP A 44 9.94 15.29 3.27
N LYS A 45 10.82 14.89 2.34
CA LYS A 45 11.55 15.83 1.48
C LYS A 45 10.60 16.73 0.68
N ILE A 46 9.52 16.17 0.14
CA ILE A 46 8.51 16.93 -0.62
C ILE A 46 7.64 17.80 0.29
N LYS A 47 7.25 17.31 1.48
CA LYS A 47 6.54 18.12 2.49
C LYS A 47 7.37 19.34 2.92
N GLN A 48 8.66 19.15 3.17
CA GLN A 48 9.58 20.24 3.52
C GLN A 48 9.71 21.26 2.39
N ARG A 49 9.89 20.79 1.14
CA ARG A 49 9.94 21.66 -0.05
C ARG A 49 8.67 22.48 -0.22
N TYR A 50 7.51 21.89 0.08
CA TYR A 50 6.20 22.53 -0.05
C TYR A 50 5.74 23.25 1.22
N LYS A 51 6.54 23.25 2.29
CA LYS A 51 6.26 23.89 3.59
C LYS A 51 4.92 23.46 4.22
N VAL A 52 4.55 22.20 4.08
CA VAL A 52 3.33 21.64 4.70
C VAL A 52 3.67 20.69 5.84
N LYS A 53 2.80 20.66 6.85
CA LYS A 53 2.98 19.81 8.03
C LYS A 53 2.53 18.38 7.75
N TYR A 54 1.37 18.21 7.11
CA TYR A 54 0.79 16.88 6.88
C TYR A 54 0.80 16.50 5.40
N LYS A 55 0.84 15.19 5.14
CA LYS A 55 0.81 14.65 3.76
C LYS A 55 -0.51 15.01 3.04
N HIS A 56 -1.62 15.04 3.76
CA HIS A 56 -2.93 15.36 3.17
C HIS A 56 -3.06 16.82 2.74
N ASP A 57 -2.17 17.70 3.19
CA ASP A 57 -2.10 19.09 2.76
C ASP A 57 -1.39 19.24 1.40
N LEU A 58 -0.72 18.18 0.92
CA LEU A 58 -0.08 18.20 -0.39
C LEU A 58 -1.14 18.11 -1.50
N PRO A 59 -1.03 18.94 -2.55
CA PRO A 59 -1.91 18.83 -3.70
C PRO A 59 -1.60 17.54 -4.49
N TRP A 60 -2.55 17.06 -5.29
CA TRP A 60 -2.48 15.74 -5.92
C TRP A 60 -1.29 15.60 -6.89
N GLU A 61 -0.85 16.69 -7.52
CA GLU A 61 0.31 16.75 -8.40
C GLU A 61 1.59 16.33 -7.66
N LYS A 62 1.65 16.60 -6.35
CA LYS A 62 2.79 16.18 -5.52
C LYS A 62 2.75 14.71 -5.18
N MET A 63 1.57 14.08 -5.13
CA MET A 63 1.49 12.62 -5.05
C MET A 63 2.04 11.96 -6.32
N LYS A 64 1.77 12.56 -7.48
CA LYS A 64 2.38 12.13 -8.75
C LYS A 64 3.90 12.32 -8.74
N GLU A 65 4.38 13.49 -8.31
CA GLU A 65 5.83 13.75 -8.16
C GLU A 65 6.50 12.69 -7.26
N ILE A 66 5.87 12.31 -6.14
CA ILE A 66 6.38 11.24 -5.28
C ILE A 66 6.45 9.91 -6.03
N ALA A 67 5.39 9.50 -6.73
CA ALA A 67 5.38 8.26 -7.51
C ALA A 67 6.49 8.23 -8.58
N ASP A 68 6.70 9.34 -9.29
CA ASP A 68 7.74 9.44 -10.31
C ASP A 68 9.14 9.39 -9.69
N VAL A 69 9.37 10.04 -8.55
CA VAL A 69 10.63 9.92 -7.80
C VAL A 69 10.87 8.47 -7.34
N THR A 70 9.84 7.78 -6.86
CA THR A 70 9.92 6.36 -6.49
C THR A 70 10.34 5.49 -7.68
N LYS A 71 9.73 5.68 -8.87
CA LYS A 71 10.14 4.97 -10.10
C LYS A 71 11.60 5.24 -10.48
N ASN A 72 12.01 6.50 -10.43
CA ASN A 72 13.39 6.89 -10.74
C ASN A 72 14.42 6.27 -9.79
N ILE A 73 14.10 6.12 -8.51
CA ILE A 73 14.97 5.44 -7.55
C ILE A 73 15.10 3.97 -7.93
N LEU A 74 13.98 3.28 -8.17
CA LEU A 74 13.99 1.86 -8.56
C LEU A 74 14.81 1.63 -9.84
N GLN A 75 14.70 2.51 -10.82
CA GLN A 75 15.52 2.48 -12.04
C GLN A 75 17.01 2.67 -11.74
N LYS A 76 17.37 3.65 -10.89
CA LYS A 76 18.76 3.92 -10.52
C LYS A 76 19.41 2.78 -9.73
N GLU A 77 18.64 2.07 -8.93
CA GLU A 77 19.10 0.88 -8.19
C GLU A 77 19.20 -0.38 -9.07
N GLY A 78 18.98 -0.25 -10.39
CA GLY A 78 19.17 -1.32 -11.37
C GLY A 78 17.92 -2.15 -11.68
N TYR A 79 16.76 -1.78 -11.13
CA TYR A 79 15.51 -2.52 -11.34
C TYR A 79 14.65 -1.97 -12.49
N GLY A 80 15.22 -1.16 -13.38
CA GLY A 80 14.46 -0.47 -14.44
C GLY A 80 13.71 -1.42 -15.38
N GLU A 81 14.41 -2.39 -15.97
CA GLU A 81 13.80 -3.37 -16.89
C GLU A 81 12.75 -4.24 -16.16
N ALA A 82 13.08 -4.73 -14.97
CA ALA A 82 12.18 -5.52 -14.15
C ALA A 82 10.94 -4.73 -13.72
N LEU A 83 11.08 -3.42 -13.46
CA LEU A 83 9.97 -2.52 -13.13
C LEU A 83 9.05 -2.32 -14.34
N GLU A 84 9.59 -2.07 -15.52
CA GLU A 84 8.78 -1.90 -16.72
C GLU A 84 7.98 -3.16 -17.05
N ASP A 85 8.65 -4.30 -17.06
CA ASP A 85 8.04 -5.62 -17.29
C ASP A 85 6.96 -5.95 -16.25
N MET A 86 7.22 -5.66 -14.96
CA MET A 86 6.23 -5.76 -13.89
C MET A 86 5.03 -4.83 -14.12
N LEU A 87 5.24 -3.57 -14.54
CA LEU A 87 4.16 -2.61 -14.73
C LEU A 87 3.28 -2.92 -15.96
N GLN A 88 3.80 -3.61 -16.98
CA GLN A 88 3.04 -3.97 -18.18
C GLN A 88 2.00 -5.07 -17.91
N ASP A 89 2.31 -6.06 -17.07
CA ASP A 89 1.44 -7.22 -16.86
C ASP A 89 1.00 -7.39 -15.38
N PRO A 90 -0.27 -7.08 -15.04
CA PRO A 90 -0.82 -7.30 -13.70
C PRO A 90 -0.76 -8.76 -13.21
N LEU A 91 -0.83 -9.76 -14.10
CA LEU A 91 -0.72 -11.16 -13.69
C LEU A 91 0.71 -11.48 -13.26
N LYS A 92 1.70 -10.93 -13.96
CA LYS A 92 3.10 -11.02 -13.57
C LYS A 92 3.35 -10.38 -12.21
N GLN A 93 2.74 -9.22 -11.93
CA GLN A 93 2.79 -8.60 -10.59
C GLN A 93 2.28 -9.56 -9.52
N LEU A 94 1.15 -10.21 -9.77
CA LEU A 94 0.53 -11.15 -8.84
C LEU A 94 1.44 -12.36 -8.57
N PHE A 95 1.89 -13.05 -9.62
CA PHE A 95 2.76 -14.22 -9.45
C PHE A 95 4.08 -13.86 -8.77
N THR A 96 4.67 -12.71 -9.11
CA THR A 96 5.90 -12.23 -8.47
C THR A 96 5.69 -11.98 -6.98
N ALA A 97 4.56 -11.37 -6.60
CA ALA A 97 4.20 -11.16 -5.19
C ALA A 97 3.95 -12.49 -4.45
N LEU A 98 3.30 -13.47 -5.09
CA LEU A 98 3.09 -14.80 -4.51
C LEU A 98 4.42 -15.52 -4.24
N HIS A 99 5.36 -15.49 -5.20
CA HIS A 99 6.69 -16.05 -5.01
C HIS A 99 7.43 -15.36 -3.85
N ALA A 100 7.40 -14.03 -3.79
CA ALA A 100 8.02 -13.29 -2.69
C ALA A 100 7.43 -13.68 -1.31
N VAL A 101 6.11 -13.94 -1.23
CA VAL A 101 5.49 -14.44 0.01
C VAL A 101 6.02 -15.83 0.36
N PHE A 102 6.07 -16.77 -0.58
CA PHE A 102 6.57 -18.12 -0.31
C PHE A 102 8.06 -18.12 0.08
N ASP A 103 8.87 -17.32 -0.60
CA ASP A 103 10.29 -17.17 -0.29
C ASP A 103 10.51 -16.54 1.09
N SER A 104 9.64 -15.61 1.50
CA SER A 104 9.73 -14.95 2.82
C SER A 104 9.64 -15.93 4.00
N TRP A 105 8.98 -17.08 3.82
CA TRP A 105 8.92 -18.15 4.83
C TRP A 105 10.30 -18.68 5.21
N ASN A 106 11.23 -18.71 4.25
CA ASN A 106 12.59 -19.20 4.45
C ASN A 106 13.60 -18.08 4.76
N SER A 107 13.14 -16.87 5.04
CA SER A 107 14.02 -15.77 5.45
C SER A 107 14.69 -16.07 6.80
N ASN A 108 15.91 -15.56 6.99
CA ASN A 108 16.67 -15.74 8.24
C ASN A 108 15.87 -15.31 9.48
N ALA A 109 15.13 -14.20 9.37
CA ALA A 109 14.27 -13.70 10.44
C ALA A 109 13.10 -14.67 10.75
N ALA A 110 12.44 -15.21 9.72
CA ALA A 110 11.36 -16.18 9.89
C ALA A 110 11.87 -17.50 10.49
N CYS A 111 13.00 -18.02 9.99
CA CYS A 111 13.64 -19.22 10.55
C CYS A 111 13.98 -19.03 12.03
N ARG A 112 14.62 -17.91 12.39
CA ARG A 112 14.96 -17.59 13.77
C ARG A 112 13.72 -17.47 14.66
N TYR A 113 12.65 -16.86 14.14
CA TYR A 113 11.38 -16.76 14.86
C TYR A 113 10.78 -18.14 15.14
N ARG A 114 10.78 -19.05 14.16
CA ARG A 114 10.27 -20.42 14.34
C ARG A 114 11.07 -21.21 15.37
N GLU A 115 12.40 -21.09 15.33
CA GLU A 115 13.29 -21.72 16.32
C GLU A 115 12.95 -21.27 17.75
N ILE A 116 12.79 -19.96 17.96
CA ILE A 116 12.45 -19.38 19.27
C ILE A 116 11.05 -19.82 19.74
N LYS A 117 10.10 -19.99 18.81
CA LYS A 117 8.70 -20.31 19.11
C LYS A 117 8.38 -21.81 19.06
N GLY A 118 9.34 -22.66 18.69
CA GLY A 118 9.11 -24.10 18.53
C GLY A 118 8.11 -24.43 17.42
N ILE A 119 8.07 -23.62 16.35
CA ILE A 119 7.20 -23.86 15.19
C ILE A 119 7.90 -24.82 14.22
N CYS A 120 7.16 -25.78 13.66
CA CYS A 120 7.73 -26.77 12.74
C CYS A 120 8.21 -26.11 11.44
N ASP A 121 9.43 -26.46 10.99
CA ASP A 121 9.99 -25.99 9.72
C ASP A 121 9.33 -26.60 8.49
N SER A 122 8.68 -27.77 8.63
CA SER A 122 7.97 -28.42 7.51
C SER A 122 6.67 -27.73 7.14
N TRP A 123 6.18 -26.81 7.98
CA TRP A 123 5.03 -25.98 7.64
C TRP A 123 5.40 -25.00 6.53
N GLN A 124 4.38 -24.41 5.94
CA GLN A 124 4.51 -23.43 4.86
C GLN A 124 3.65 -22.21 5.18
N THR A 125 3.76 -21.19 4.35
CA THR A 125 2.89 -20.02 4.40
C THR A 125 1.84 -20.08 3.29
N ALA A 126 0.64 -19.61 3.58
CA ALA A 126 -0.41 -19.41 2.58
C ALA A 126 -0.40 -17.95 2.10
N ALA A 127 -0.72 -17.73 0.83
CA ALA A 127 -0.93 -16.41 0.27
C ALA A 127 -2.43 -16.17 0.08
N ILE A 128 -2.92 -15.02 0.55
CA ILE A 128 -4.34 -14.62 0.43
C ILE A 128 -4.41 -13.48 -0.58
N VAL A 129 -5.24 -13.66 -1.61
CA VAL A 129 -5.52 -12.62 -2.61
C VAL A 129 -6.93 -12.10 -2.36
N GLN A 130 -7.05 -10.79 -2.17
CA GLN A 130 -8.30 -10.13 -1.81
C GLN A 130 -8.53 -8.91 -2.71
N GLU A 131 -9.80 -8.62 -2.98
CA GLU A 131 -10.21 -7.37 -3.60
C GLU A 131 -9.87 -6.17 -2.71
N MET A 132 -9.35 -5.11 -3.33
CA MET A 132 -8.91 -3.90 -2.62
C MET A 132 -10.10 -2.99 -2.29
N ALA A 133 -10.16 -2.51 -1.05
CA ALA A 133 -11.02 -1.41 -0.64
C ALA A 133 -10.17 -0.20 -0.22
N MET A 134 -10.55 1.02 -0.64
CA MET A 134 -9.70 2.20 -0.56
C MET A 134 -10.03 3.08 0.66
N GLY A 135 -9.34 2.83 1.78
CA GLY A 135 -9.47 3.61 3.02
C GLY A 135 -8.66 4.92 3.06
N ASN A 136 -7.88 5.22 2.02
CA ASN A 136 -7.13 6.48 1.91
C ASN A 136 -7.92 7.59 1.20
N GLN A 137 -9.20 7.37 0.94
CA GLN A 137 -10.12 8.41 0.48
C GLN A 137 -10.58 9.24 1.68
N LYS A 138 -10.92 10.51 1.44
CA LYS A 138 -11.68 11.27 2.44
C LYS A 138 -13.09 10.67 2.46
N SER A 139 -13.54 10.21 3.62
CA SER A 139 -14.95 9.92 3.83
C SER A 139 -15.73 11.22 3.87
N ASP A 140 -17.02 11.16 3.56
CA ASP A 140 -17.94 12.21 3.98
C ASP A 140 -17.89 12.35 5.51
N ASP A 141 -18.28 13.52 6.02
CA ASP A 141 -18.36 13.75 7.46
C ASP A 141 -19.28 12.69 8.10
N ILE A 142 -18.76 11.97 9.10
CA ILE A 142 -19.52 10.96 9.84
C ILE A 142 -20.64 11.68 10.59
N ARG A 143 -21.90 11.30 10.31
CA ARG A 143 -23.08 11.89 10.93
C ARG A 143 -23.69 10.96 11.96
N ILE A 144 -24.33 11.56 12.97
CA ILE A 144 -25.14 10.84 13.95
C ILE A 144 -26.23 10.05 13.19
N GLY A 145 -26.32 8.74 13.44
CA GLY A 145 -27.26 7.83 12.79
C GLY A 145 -26.68 7.02 11.62
N MET A 146 -25.43 7.26 11.21
CA MET A 146 -24.73 6.37 10.27
C MET A 146 -24.26 5.10 11.00
N ASP A 147 -24.50 3.94 10.41
CA ASP A 147 -23.89 2.69 10.88
C ASP A 147 -22.49 2.50 10.30
N GLU A 148 -21.74 1.50 10.80
CA GLU A 148 -20.39 1.27 10.32
C GLU A 148 -20.32 0.88 8.83
N THR A 149 -21.39 0.34 8.24
CA THR A 149 -21.43 0.04 6.80
C THR A 149 -21.51 1.30 5.95
N GLN A 150 -22.05 2.38 6.50
CA GLN A 150 -22.11 3.70 5.86
C GLN A 150 -20.88 4.56 6.16
N ALA A 151 -20.24 4.37 7.31
CA ALA A 151 -19.07 5.15 7.72
C ALA A 151 -17.73 4.58 7.21
N SER A 152 -17.64 3.26 7.00
CA SER A 152 -16.38 2.62 6.62
C SER A 152 -16.14 2.61 5.11
N LEU A 153 -14.94 3.04 4.73
CA LEU A 153 -14.46 3.02 3.36
C LEU A 153 -13.86 1.66 2.94
N THR A 154 -13.63 0.76 3.90
CA THR A 154 -12.88 -0.50 3.68
C THR A 154 -13.70 -1.75 3.96
N GLY A 155 -15.00 -1.61 4.19
CA GLY A 155 -15.87 -2.69 4.65
C GLY A 155 -15.76 -2.90 6.18
N VAL A 156 -16.78 -3.53 6.75
CA VAL A 156 -16.91 -3.80 8.19
C VAL A 156 -17.61 -5.13 8.41
N ILE A 157 -17.31 -5.76 9.55
CA ILE A 157 -18.17 -6.75 10.20
C ILE A 157 -19.59 -6.16 10.34
N PRO A 158 -20.64 -6.81 9.82
CA PRO A 158 -22.01 -6.30 9.96
C PRO A 158 -22.42 -6.15 11.44
N ARG A 159 -23.21 -5.11 11.76
CA ARG A 159 -23.91 -4.83 13.05
C ARG A 159 -23.17 -4.09 14.17
N SER A 160 -22.03 -3.47 13.91
CA SER A 160 -21.43 -2.54 14.87
C SER A 160 -22.09 -1.15 14.78
N HIS A 161 -22.53 -0.61 15.93
CA HIS A 161 -23.11 0.74 16.04
C HIS A 161 -22.15 1.68 16.77
N VAL A 162 -22.00 2.90 16.26
CA VAL A 162 -21.26 3.96 16.94
C VAL A 162 -22.20 4.65 17.93
N THR A 163 -21.89 4.55 19.21
CA THR A 163 -22.64 5.23 20.28
C THR A 163 -22.23 6.71 20.40
N GLU A 164 -23.01 7.52 21.12
CA GLU A 164 -22.67 8.93 21.42
C GLU A 164 -21.32 9.11 22.13
N LEU A 165 -20.79 8.02 22.71
CA LEU A 165 -19.49 7.97 23.38
C LEU A 165 -18.34 7.59 22.43
N GLY A 166 -18.61 7.33 21.15
CA GLY A 166 -17.61 6.84 20.19
C GLY A 166 -17.16 5.40 20.41
N VAL A 167 -17.83 4.67 21.32
CA VAL A 167 -17.52 3.26 21.65
C VAL A 167 -18.34 2.35 20.75
N ARG A 168 -17.67 1.34 20.15
CA ARG A 168 -18.31 0.30 19.33
C ARG A 168 -18.92 -0.78 20.23
N THR A 169 -20.23 -0.98 20.13
CA THR A 169 -20.93 -2.12 20.75
C THR A 169 -21.36 -3.12 19.69
N LEU A 170 -21.20 -4.41 19.99
CA LEU A 170 -21.67 -5.54 19.19
C LEU A 170 -23.20 -5.70 19.28
#